data_AF-A0A2E3DT68-F1
#
_entry.id   AF-A0A2E3DT68-F1
#
_cell.length_a   1.000
_cell.length_b   1.000
_cell.length_c   1.000
_cell.angle_alpha   90.00
_cell.angle_beta   90.00
_cell.angle_gamma   90.00
#
_symmetry.space_group_name_H-M   'P 1'
#
loop_
_entity.id
_entity.type
_entity.pdbx_description
1 polymer ?
#
loop_
_entity_poly.entity_id
_entity_poly.type
_entity_poly.pdbx_seq_one_letter_code
_entity_poly.pdbx_strand_id
1 'polypeptide(L)'
;MAISSFPRLFKDNDKKVLESPFSRIVDLWFLCVCLGAYQGKSKDTKDHYRFMDGSVLKDDHDKIANLEIIAISVSGDETIIERSSDMLRILNGFAYHGIEVVFSGLTSGHLEGLWNLTDHLENKVLKS
;
A
#
# COMPACT_ATOMS: atom_id res chain seq x y z
N MET A 1 1.65 1.61 18.74
CA MET A 1 0.57 0.72 19.25
C MET A 1 -0.57 0.67 18.22
N ALA A 2 -0.34 0.05 17.04
CA ALA A 2 -1.33 0.05 15.94
C ALA A 2 -1.45 -1.28 15.17
N ILE A 3 -0.60 -2.28 15.47
CA ILE A 3 -0.45 -3.49 14.65
C ILE A 3 -1.45 -4.59 15.05
N SER A 4 -2.06 -4.53 16.23
CA SER A 4 -3.05 -5.53 16.70
C SER A 4 -4.39 -5.47 15.96
N SER A 5 -4.63 -4.44 15.14
CA SER A 5 -5.87 -4.26 14.37
C SER A 5 -5.80 -4.87 12.95
N PHE A 6 -4.60 -5.20 12.46
CA PHE A 6 -4.37 -5.76 11.12
C PHE A 6 -5.15 -7.06 10.82
N PRO A 7 -5.31 -8.01 11.75
CA PRO A 7 -6.05 -9.25 11.48
C PRO A 7 -7.52 -9.02 11.15
N ARG A 8 -8.12 -7.89 11.58
CA ARG A 8 -9.54 -7.60 11.33
C ARG A 8 -9.83 -7.17 9.89
N LEU A 9 -8.82 -6.80 9.11
CA LEU A 9 -8.99 -6.49 7.69
C LEU A 9 -9.07 -7.76 6.83
N PHE A 10 -8.65 -8.91 7.34
CA PHE A 10 -8.52 -10.14 6.56
C PHE A 10 -8.94 -11.39 7.36
N LYS A 11 -10.25 -11.56 7.60
CA LYS A 11 -10.96 -12.85 7.73
C LYS A 11 -12.38 -12.67 8.27
N ASP A 12 -13.37 -13.01 7.45
CA ASP A 12 -14.40 -14.02 7.77
C ASP A 12 -15.23 -14.25 6.49
N ASN A 13 -15.48 -15.53 6.16
CA ASN A 13 -16.07 -15.97 4.89
C ASN A 13 -17.52 -15.52 4.64
N ASP A 14 -18.12 -14.73 5.53
CA ASP A 14 -19.51 -14.27 5.45
C ASP A 14 -19.71 -12.76 5.72
N LYS A 15 -18.63 -11.96 5.83
CA LYS A 15 -18.74 -10.52 6.06
C LYS A 15 -18.77 -9.73 4.75
N LYS A 16 -19.73 -8.81 4.65
CA LYS A 16 -19.93 -7.90 3.51
C LYS A 16 -18.58 -7.29 3.09
N VAL A 17 -18.33 -7.21 1.79
CA VAL A 17 -17.15 -6.55 1.14
C VAL A 17 -16.77 -5.20 1.78
N LEU A 18 -17.73 -4.51 2.43
CA LEU A 18 -17.54 -3.29 3.20
C LEU A 18 -16.60 -3.43 4.42
N GLU A 19 -16.50 -4.61 5.05
CA GLU A 19 -15.68 -4.84 6.25
C GLU A 19 -14.25 -5.30 5.92
N SER A 20 -14.03 -5.86 4.73
CA SER A 20 -12.73 -6.27 4.21
C SER A 20 -12.56 -5.69 2.79
N PRO A 21 -12.15 -4.41 2.68
CA PRO A 21 -12.16 -3.69 1.40
C PRO A 21 -11.15 -4.22 0.38
N PHE A 22 -10.21 -5.08 0.80
CA PHE A 22 -9.19 -5.67 -0.07
C PHE A 22 -9.30 -7.19 -0.01
N SER A 23 -9.51 -7.82 -1.17
CA SER A 23 -9.56 -9.28 -1.29
C SER A 23 -8.20 -9.94 -1.04
N ARG A 24 -7.11 -9.24 -1.36
CA ARG A 24 -5.73 -9.69 -1.16
C ARG A 24 -4.92 -8.61 -0.46
N ILE A 25 -4.01 -9.05 0.42
CA ILE A 25 -3.08 -8.15 1.10
C ILE A 25 -2.17 -7.39 0.12
N VAL A 26 -1.89 -7.97 -1.06
CA VAL A 26 -1.11 -7.33 -2.12
C VAL A 26 -1.82 -6.10 -2.71
N ASP A 27 -3.16 -6.11 -2.78
CA ASP A 27 -3.93 -4.98 -3.31
C ASP A 27 -3.91 -3.81 -2.32
N LEU A 28 -4.01 -4.09 -1.02
CA LEU A 28 -3.80 -3.10 0.03
C LEU A 28 -2.38 -2.52 -0.01
N TRP A 29 -1.38 -3.40 -0.10
CA TRP A 29 0.02 -2.99 -0.18
C TRP A 29 0.28 -2.11 -1.41
N PHE A 30 -0.22 -2.50 -2.57
CA PHE A 30 -0.09 -1.74 -3.82
C PHE A 30 -0.70 -0.33 -3.69
N LEU A 31 -1.90 -0.21 -3.10
CA LEU A 31 -2.49 1.09 -2.81
C LEU A 31 -1.60 1.92 -1.87
N CYS A 32 -1.03 1.30 -0.83
CA CYS A 32 -0.13 2.00 0.09
C CYS A 32 1.12 2.52 -0.64
N VAL A 33 1.72 1.72 -1.53
CA VAL A 33 2.84 2.17 -2.37
C VAL A 33 2.43 3.39 -3.20
N CYS A 34 1.28 3.33 -3.88
CA CYS A 34 0.78 4.42 -4.72
C CYS A 34 0.58 5.71 -3.92
N LEU A 35 0.01 5.62 -2.71
CA LEU A 35 -0.21 6.79 -1.85
C LEU A 35 1.10 7.38 -1.32
N GLY A 36 2.04 6.53 -0.90
CA GLY A 36 3.37 6.99 -0.50
C GLY A 36 4.10 7.70 -1.64
N ALA A 37 4.08 7.09 -2.83
CA ALA A 37 4.70 7.65 -4.04
C ALA A 37 4.04 8.97 -4.46
N TYR A 38 2.69 9.02 -4.48
CA TYR A 38 1.94 10.25 -4.78
C TYR A 38 2.30 11.40 -3.85
N GLN A 39 2.49 11.12 -2.55
CA GLN A 39 2.88 12.14 -1.57
C GLN A 39 4.40 12.42 -1.55
N GLY A 40 5.20 11.68 -2.32
CA GLY A 40 6.66 11.74 -2.26
C GLY A 40 7.26 11.38 -0.89
N LYS A 41 6.53 10.59 -0.08
CA LYS A 41 6.90 10.26 1.30
C LYS A 41 7.15 8.77 1.47
N SER A 42 8.32 8.44 1.95
CA SER A 42 8.75 7.07 2.27
C SER A 42 9.27 7.02 3.70
N LYS A 43 9.11 5.86 4.35
CA LYS A 43 9.68 5.59 5.67
C LYS A 43 10.76 4.53 5.56
N ASP A 44 11.84 4.71 6.29
CA ASP A 44 12.90 3.71 6.36
C ASP A 44 12.36 2.43 7.02
N THR A 45 12.51 1.30 6.34
CA THR A 45 12.11 -0.01 6.81
C THR A 45 13.32 -0.66 7.49
N LYS A 46 13.83 -0.09 8.59
CA LYS A 46 15.00 -0.66 9.28
C LYS A 46 14.71 -2.10 9.77
N ASP A 47 15.51 -3.02 9.25
CA ASP A 47 15.83 -4.40 9.62
C ASP A 47 14.74 -5.45 9.93
N HIS A 48 13.47 -5.12 10.12
CA HIS A 48 12.54 -6.11 10.69
C HIS A 48 11.18 -6.27 10.01
N TYR A 49 10.88 -5.55 8.94
CA TYR A 49 9.56 -5.66 8.34
C TYR A 49 9.57 -5.68 6.81
N ARG A 50 9.60 -6.90 6.28
CA ARG A 50 9.26 -7.16 4.87
C ARG A 50 7.74 -7.10 4.74
N PHE A 51 7.22 -5.96 4.29
CA PHE A 51 5.78 -5.74 4.10
C PHE A 51 5.17 -6.76 3.13
N MET A 52 5.84 -7.04 2.02
CA MET A 52 5.45 -8.06 1.04
C MET A 52 6.68 -8.73 0.39
N ASP A 53 6.49 -9.99 -0.04
CA ASP A 53 7.39 -10.69 -0.95
C ASP A 53 6.93 -10.47 -2.40
N GLY A 54 7.84 -10.19 -3.34
CA GLY A 54 7.49 -9.96 -4.75
C GLY A 54 6.85 -11.18 -5.43
N SER A 55 6.96 -12.38 -4.85
CA SER A 55 6.36 -13.61 -5.40
C SER A 55 4.84 -13.55 -5.58
N VAL A 56 4.13 -12.73 -4.80
CA VAL A 56 2.67 -12.59 -4.88
C VAL A 56 2.19 -11.76 -6.09
N LEU A 57 3.10 -11.10 -6.80
CA LEU A 57 2.79 -10.24 -7.95
C LEU A 57 2.91 -10.98 -9.29
N LYS A 58 3.36 -12.24 -9.29
CA LYS A 58 3.79 -12.98 -10.49
C LYS A 58 2.78 -12.97 -11.65
N ASP A 59 1.49 -12.99 -11.33
CA ASP A 59 0.41 -13.06 -12.32
C ASP A 59 -0.25 -11.69 -12.59
N ASP A 60 0.28 -10.60 -12.00
CA ASP A 60 -0.30 -9.26 -12.02
C ASP A 60 0.62 -8.28 -12.75
N HIS A 61 0.79 -8.50 -14.07
CA HIS A 61 1.76 -7.80 -14.91
C HIS A 61 1.60 -6.27 -14.89
N ASP A 62 0.36 -5.77 -14.86
CA ASP A 62 0.10 -4.32 -14.80
C ASP A 62 0.57 -3.71 -13.48
N LYS A 63 0.42 -4.42 -12.35
CA LYS A 63 0.95 -3.95 -11.06
C LYS A 63 2.47 -3.95 -11.07
N ILE A 64 3.09 -4.99 -11.63
CA ILE A 64 4.55 -5.05 -11.75
C ILE A 64 5.06 -3.84 -12.54
N ALA A 65 4.51 -3.58 -13.72
CA ALA A 65 4.93 -2.45 -14.56
C ALA A 65 4.80 -1.10 -13.82
N ASN A 66 3.69 -0.89 -13.11
CA ASN A 66 3.50 0.33 -12.31
C ASN A 66 4.54 0.47 -11.17
N LEU A 67 4.87 -0.63 -10.50
CA LEU A 67 5.86 -0.64 -9.42
C LEU A 67 7.27 -0.37 -9.95
N GLU A 68 7.60 -0.92 -11.12
CA GLU A 68 8.87 -0.66 -11.82
C GLU A 68 8.98 0.82 -12.19
N ILE A 69 7.93 1.42 -12.77
CA ILE A 69 7.89 2.85 -13.11
C ILE A 69 8.14 3.71 -11.86
N ILE A 70 7.46 3.41 -10.75
CA ILE A 70 7.66 4.13 -9.48
C ILE A 70 9.11 3.99 -9.00
N ALA A 71 9.64 2.76 -9.01
CA ALA A 71 11.00 2.51 -8.54
C ALA A 71 12.05 3.25 -9.38
N ILE A 72 11.94 3.18 -10.71
CA ILE A 72 12.83 3.88 -11.65
C ILE A 72 12.74 5.40 -11.46
N SER A 73 11.52 5.94 -11.35
CA SER A 73 11.31 7.37 -11.15
C SER A 73 11.94 7.88 -9.85
N VAL A 74 12.00 7.05 -8.82
CA VAL A 74 12.53 7.43 -7.50
C VAL A 74 14.03 7.19 -7.40
N SER A 75 14.54 6.09 -7.97
CA SER A 75 15.97 5.77 -7.98
C SER A 75 16.75 6.64 -8.97
N GLY A 76 16.12 7.08 -10.06
CA GLY A 76 16.81 7.65 -11.22
C GLY A 76 17.69 6.64 -11.96
N ASP A 77 17.44 5.34 -11.77
CA ASP A 77 18.28 4.23 -12.23
C ASP A 77 17.39 3.10 -12.76
N GLU A 78 17.39 2.90 -14.09
CA GLU A 78 16.62 1.87 -14.77
C GLU A 78 17.04 0.44 -14.39
N THR A 79 18.29 0.24 -13.96
CA THR A 79 18.82 -1.08 -13.58
C THR A 79 18.26 -1.57 -12.24
N ILE A 80 17.48 -0.73 -11.53
CA ILE A 80 16.84 -1.12 -10.27
C ILE A 80 15.91 -2.32 -10.42
N ILE A 81 15.30 -2.51 -11.60
CA ILE A 81 14.39 -3.64 -11.89
C ILE A 81 15.13 -4.99 -11.88
N GLU A 82 16.43 -5.00 -12.16
CA GLU A 82 17.28 -6.20 -12.08
C GLU A 82 17.63 -6.55 -10.63
N ARG A 83 17.56 -5.55 -9.73
CA ARG A 83 17.85 -5.66 -8.29
C ARG A 83 16.56 -5.67 -7.49
N SER A 84 15.75 -6.70 -7.70
CA SER A 84 14.42 -6.85 -7.08
C SER A 84 14.38 -6.59 -5.56
N SER A 85 15.42 -6.96 -4.82
CA SER A 85 15.55 -6.67 -3.38
C SER A 85 15.63 -5.16 -3.08
N ASP A 86 16.42 -4.42 -3.85
CA ASP A 86 16.58 -2.97 -3.69
C ASP A 86 15.31 -2.24 -4.14
N MET A 87 14.70 -2.69 -5.25
CA MET A 87 13.40 -2.21 -5.72
C MET A 87 12.33 -2.38 -4.64
N LEU A 88 12.20 -3.58 -4.08
CA LEU A 88 11.22 -3.86 -3.02
C LEU A 88 11.50 -3.06 -1.74
N ARG A 89 12.76 -2.75 -1.41
CA ARG A 89 13.08 -1.87 -0.28
C ARG A 89 12.51 -0.46 -0.48
N ILE A 90 12.68 0.11 -1.67
CA ILE A 90 12.12 1.43 -2.01
C ILE A 90 10.59 1.38 -1.90
N LEU A 91 9.96 0.41 -2.55
CA LEU A 91 8.49 0.27 -2.59
C LEU A 91 7.91 0.01 -1.18
N ASN A 92 8.56 -0.82 -0.36
CA ASN A 92 8.12 -1.06 1.01
C ASN A 92 8.22 0.18 1.89
N GLY A 93 9.19 1.07 1.65
CA GLY A 93 9.25 2.34 2.36
C GLY A 93 8.07 3.26 2.03
N PHE A 94 7.64 3.31 0.76
CA PHE A 94 6.41 4.00 0.38
C PHE A 94 5.17 3.33 0.96
N ALA A 95 5.09 2.00 0.90
CA ALA A 95 3.98 1.25 1.50
C ALA A 95 3.86 1.51 3.01
N TYR A 96 4.99 1.62 3.72
CA TYR A 96 4.99 1.90 5.15
C TYR A 96 4.51 3.32 5.48
N HIS A 97 4.75 4.30 4.60
CA HIS A 97 4.08 5.59 4.75
C HIS A 97 2.58 5.49 4.41
N GLY A 98 2.26 4.88 3.27
CA GLY A 98 0.90 4.80 2.76
C GLY A 98 -0.06 4.03 3.66
N ILE A 99 0.40 3.04 4.43
CA ILE A 99 -0.48 2.30 5.34
C ILE A 99 -1.06 3.19 6.44
N GLU A 100 -0.34 4.21 6.89
CA GLU A 100 -0.87 5.16 7.86
C GLU A 100 -1.98 6.02 7.24
N VAL A 101 -1.82 6.39 5.96
CA VAL A 101 -2.83 7.12 5.19
C VAL A 101 -4.08 6.25 5.01
N VAL A 102 -3.93 5.00 4.58
CA VAL A 102 -5.06 4.06 4.40
C VAL A 102 -5.75 3.79 5.74
N PHE A 103 -4.99 3.54 6.81
CA PHE A 103 -5.56 3.27 8.12
C PHE A 103 -6.32 4.48 8.67
N SER A 104 -5.76 5.68 8.50
CA SER A 104 -6.48 6.92 8.81
C SER A 104 -7.76 7.02 8.00
N GLY A 105 -7.72 6.78 6.69
CA GLY A 105 -8.89 6.82 5.82
C GLY A 105 -9.99 5.85 6.24
N LEU A 106 -9.63 4.63 6.64
CA LEU A 106 -10.60 3.63 7.10
C LEU A 106 -11.26 3.98 8.43
N THR A 107 -10.56 4.69 9.33
CA THR A 107 -10.96 4.87 10.73
C THR A 107 -11.43 6.28 11.10
N SER A 108 -11.12 7.30 10.30
CA SER A 108 -11.28 8.71 10.69
C SER A 108 -12.55 9.40 10.19
N GLY A 109 -13.51 8.65 9.63
CA GLY A 109 -14.75 9.21 9.08
C GLY A 109 -16.02 8.65 9.71
N HIS A 110 -17.15 9.24 9.34
CA HIS A 110 -18.49 8.88 9.83
C HIS A 110 -19.18 7.78 9.00
N LEU A 111 -18.57 7.39 7.87
CA LEU A 111 -19.02 6.29 7.01
C LEU A 111 -18.33 4.99 7.45
N GLU A 112 -18.65 3.87 6.81
CA GLU A 112 -18.07 2.56 7.14
C GLU A 112 -17.10 2.09 6.06
N GLY A 113 -15.98 1.52 6.48
CA GLY A 113 -15.05 0.76 5.62
C GLY A 113 -14.58 1.53 4.38
N LEU A 114 -14.88 0.99 3.20
CA LEU A 114 -14.42 1.52 1.91
C LEU A 114 -14.95 2.94 1.61
N TRP A 115 -16.14 3.29 2.09
CA TRP A 115 -16.71 4.63 1.89
C TRP A 115 -15.91 5.70 2.63
N ASN A 116 -15.48 5.38 3.84
CA ASN A 116 -14.59 6.21 4.64
C ASN A 116 -13.24 6.42 3.95
N LEU A 117 -12.67 5.33 3.42
CA LEU A 117 -11.43 5.41 2.66
C LEU A 117 -11.58 6.27 1.41
N THR A 118 -12.65 6.07 0.64
CA THR A 118 -12.90 6.82 -0.61
C THR A 118 -13.04 8.32 -0.32
N ASP A 119 -13.88 8.69 0.66
CA ASP A 119 -14.05 10.08 1.08
C ASP A 119 -12.71 10.71 1.53
N HIS A 120 -11.93 9.97 2.33
CA HIS A 120 -10.62 10.42 2.77
C HIS A 120 -9.67 10.67 1.59
N LEU A 121 -9.61 9.74 0.63
CA LEU A 121 -8.75 9.88 -0.54
C LEU A 121 -9.17 11.07 -1.41
N GLU A 122 -10.45 11.19 -1.73
CA GLU A 122 -10.97 12.26 -2.60
C GLU A 122 -10.86 13.65 -1.95
N ASN A 123 -11.14 13.75 -0.65
CA ASN A 123 -11.31 15.05 0.00
C ASN A 123 -10.09 15.51 0.79
N LYS A 124 -9.20 14.60 1.20
CA LYS A 124 -8.02 14.95 2.03
C LYS A 124 -6.69 14.65 1.39
N VAL A 125 -6.60 13.71 0.44
CA VAL A 125 -5.33 13.31 -0.18
C VAL A 125 -5.19 13.87 -1.60
N LEU A 126 -6.21 13.72 -2.45
CA LEU A 126 -6.11 14.10 -3.87
C LEU A 126 -6.40 15.59 -4.12
N LYS A 127 -6.99 16.29 -3.16
CA LYS A 127 -7.25 17.75 -3.22
C LYS A 127 -6.22 18.60 -2.46
N SER A 128 -5.23 17.98 -1.81
CA SER A 128 -4.13 18.66 -1.11
C SER A 128 -2.96 18.94 -2.05
#